data_AF-A0A948YED7-F1
#
_entry.id   AF-A0A948YED7-F1
#
_cell.length_a   1.000
_cell.length_b   1.000
_cell.length_c   1.000
_cell.angle_alpha   90.00
_cell.angle_beta   90.00
_cell.angle_gamma   90.00
#
_symmetry.space_group_name_H-M   'P 1'
#
loop_
_entity.id
_entity.type
_entity.pdbx_description
1 polymer ?
#
loop_
_entity_poly.entity_id
_entity_poly.type
_entity_poly.pdbx_seq_one_letter_code
_entity_poly.pdbx_strand_id
1 'polypeptide(L)' 'ILTIYLDEADVKNATKRLIYLDDVKSKYKISRVVSIADEKNISKYMAQIIIDSPELFSKLVKVEVKEEL' A
#
# COMPACT_ATOMS: atom_id res chain seq x y z
N ILE A 1 -1.27 -2.06 -11.33
CA ILE A 1 -1.25 -1.11 -10.20
C ILE A 1 -1.96 -1.77 -9.04
N LEU A 2 -1.32 -1.86 -7.88
CA LEU A 2 -1.91 -2.34 -6.64
C LEU A 2 -2.45 -1.14 -5.83
N THR A 3 -3.66 -1.24 -5.32
CA THR A 3 -4.30 -0.20 -4.51
C THR A 3 -4.57 -0.72 -3.11
N ILE A 4 -4.14 0.03 -2.10
CA ILE A 4 -4.37 -0.26 -0.68
C ILE A 4 -4.96 0.96 0.02
N TYR A 5 -5.58 0.73 1.18
CA TYR A 5 -6.11 1.80 2.02
C TYR A 5 -5.31 1.88 3.31
N LEU A 6 -4.98 3.11 3.71
CA LEU A 6 -4.16 3.44 4.86
C LEU A 6 -4.93 4.37 5.79
N ASP A 7 -4.64 4.25 7.08
CA ASP A 7 -5.09 5.20 8.10
C ASP A 7 -4.13 6.40 8.19
N GLU A 8 -4.54 7.47 8.86
CA GLU A 8 -3.75 8.71 8.97
C GLU A 8 -2.35 8.49 9.54
N ALA A 9 -2.22 7.64 10.56
CA ALA A 9 -0.93 7.29 11.16
C ALA A 9 0.03 6.68 10.12
N ASP A 10 -0.50 5.98 9.13
CA ASP A 10 0.26 5.25 8.13
C ASP A 10 0.73 6.12 6.96
N VAL A 11 0.05 7.24 6.74
CA VAL A 11 0.36 8.20 5.67
C VAL A 11 1.62 8.99 5.95
N LYS A 12 1.85 9.34 7.22
CA LYS A 12 2.84 10.35 7.63
C LYS A 12 4.27 10.03 7.15
N ASN A 13 4.55 8.77 6.79
CA ASN A 13 5.79 8.34 6.13
C ASN A 13 5.58 7.27 5.04
N ALA A 14 4.39 7.20 4.42
CA ALA A 14 4.01 6.10 3.52
C ALA A 14 5.04 5.80 2.41
N THR A 15 5.68 6.82 1.83
CA THR A 15 6.69 6.64 0.76
C THR A 15 8.00 6.01 1.23
N LYS A 16 8.29 6.03 2.54
CA LYS A 16 9.48 5.43 3.15
C LYS A 16 9.22 4.01 3.67
N ARG A 17 7.96 3.58 3.70
CA ARG A 17 7.60 2.27 4.23
C ARG A 17 8.07 1.13 3.34
N LEU A 18 8.40 0.03 3.98
CA LEU A 18 8.82 -1.21 3.33
C LEU A 18 7.57 -2.01 2.95
N ILE A 19 7.52 -2.47 1.70
CA ILE A 19 6.44 -3.31 1.19
C ILE A 19 6.89 -4.76 1.17
N TYR A 20 6.13 -5.63 1.84
CA TYR A 20 6.32 -7.08 1.82
C TYR A 20 5.18 -7.74 1.05
N LEU A 21 5.52 -8.72 0.21
CA LEU A 21 4.59 -9.56 -0.52
C LEU A 21 4.82 -11.01 -0.07
N ASP A 22 3.80 -11.67 0.44
CA ASP A 22 3.89 -13.03 1.02
C ASP A 22 5.07 -13.15 2.02
N ASP A 23 5.17 -12.19 2.94
CA ASP A 23 6.22 -12.09 3.97
C ASP A 23 7.66 -11.87 3.44
N VAL A 24 7.83 -11.66 2.12
CA VAL A 24 9.12 -11.35 1.49
C VAL A 24 9.26 -9.85 1.22
N LYS A 25 10.39 -9.26 1.64
CA LYS A 25 10.69 -7.83 1.39
C LYS A 25 10.79 -7.59 -0.12
N SER A 26 9.98 -6.67 -0.63
CA SER A 26 9.98 -6.29 -2.03
C SER A 26 10.80 -5.03 -2.29
N LYS A 27 11.11 -4.80 -3.58
CA LYS A 27 11.69 -3.54 -4.08
C LYS A 27 10.65 -2.43 -4.26
N TYR A 28 9.36 -2.74 -4.13
CA TYR A 28 8.28 -1.81 -4.44
C TYR A 28 8.10 -0.76 -3.35
N LYS A 29 7.59 0.40 -3.75
CA LYS A 29 7.31 1.52 -2.86
C LYS A 29 5.96 2.14 -3.21
N ILE A 30 5.34 2.77 -2.21
CA ILE A 30 4.14 3.57 -2.42
C ILE A 30 4.49 4.71 -3.39
N SER A 31 3.84 4.69 -4.55
CA SER A 31 4.10 5.63 -5.65
C SER A 31 3.22 6.88 -5.54
N ARG A 32 2.02 6.74 -4.99
CA ARG A 32 1.06 7.84 -4.81
C ARG A 32 0.19 7.59 -3.58
N VAL A 33 -0.12 8.66 -2.86
CA VAL A 33 -1.15 8.68 -1.81
C VAL A 33 -2.19 9.74 -2.20
N VAL A 34 -3.46 9.39 -2.07
CA VAL A 34 -4.60 10.26 -2.34
C VAL A 34 -5.48 10.28 -1.09
N SER A 35 -5.74 11.47 -0.57
CA SER A 35 -6.74 11.67 0.48
C SER A 35 -8.13 11.38 -0.07
N ILE A 36 -8.86 10.45 0.53
CA ILE A 36 -10.28 10.20 0.20
C ILE A 36 -11.09 10.66 1.41
N ALA A 37 -11.76 11.80 1.26
CA ALA A 37 -12.78 12.23 2.21
C ALA A 37 -14.14 11.77 1.67
N ASP A 38 -14.77 10.81 2.34
CA ASP A 38 -16.15 10.42 2.09
C ASP A 38 -16.97 10.62 3.37
N GLU A 39 -18.27 10.90 3.26
CA GLU A 39 -19.17 11.27 4.38
C GLU A 39 -19.19 10.21 5.49
N LYS A 40 -18.85 8.95 5.15
CA LYS A 40 -18.81 7.81 6.08
C LYS A 40 -17.41 7.47 6.62
N ASN A 41 -16.34 7.91 5.97
CA ASN A 41 -14.96 7.60 6.34
C ASN A 41 -14.11 8.88 6.21
N ILE A 42 -14.11 9.68 7.27
CA ILE A 42 -13.51 11.02 7.28
C ILE A 42 -11.97 10.98 7.16
N SER A 43 -11.33 9.81 7.32
CA SER A 43 -9.87 9.71 7.49
C SER A 43 -9.19 8.55 6.74
N LYS A 44 -9.67 8.17 5.55
CA LYS A 44 -9.02 7.09 4.77
C LYS A 44 -8.16 7.65 3.63
N TYR A 45 -7.02 7.02 3.42
CA TYR A 45 -6.09 7.39 2.37
C TYR A 45 -5.90 6.22 1.41
N MET A 46 -6.05 6.47 0.11
CA MET A 46 -5.77 5.48 -0.91
C MET A 46 -4.31 5.60 -1.32
N ALA A 47 -3.57 4.51 -1.20
CA ALA A 47 -2.21 4.41 -1.69
C ALA A 47 -2.13 3.48 -2.92
N GLN A 48 -1.34 3.90 -3.91
CA GLN A 48 -1.09 3.14 -5.12
C GLN A 48 0.37 2.71 -5.18
N ILE A 49 0.59 1.46 -5.54
CA ILE A 49 1.90 0.84 -5.69
C ILE A 49 2.01 0.34 -7.14
N ILE A 50 3.06 0.76 -7.84
CA ILE A 50 3.38 0.23 -9.16
C ILE A 50 4.11 -1.10 -8.94
N ILE A 51 3.47 -2.19 -9.35
CA ILE A 51 4.00 -3.56 -9.30
C ILE A 51 3.99 -4.16 -10.69
N ASP A 52 4.93 -5.08 -10.94
CA ASP A 52 4.90 -5.93 -12.12
C ASP A 52 3.61 -6.78 -12.12
N SER A 53 3.11 -7.14 -13.30
CA SER A 53 1.90 -7.96 -13.40
C SER A 53 2.14 -9.32 -12.73
N PRO A 54 1.21 -9.83 -11.90
CA PRO A 54 1.35 -11.16 -11.35
C PRO A 54 1.32 -12.20 -12.48
N GLU A 55 2.19 -13.21 -12.38
CA GLU A 55 2.26 -14.29 -13.37
C GLU A 55 0.96 -15.12 -13.43
N LEU A 56 0.27 -15.23 -12.30
CA LEU A 56 -0.99 -15.94 -12.18
C LEU A 56 -2.12 -14.98 -11.79
N PHE A 57 -3.15 -14.92 -12.63
CA PHE A 57 -4.38 -14.20 -12.32
C PHE A 57 -5.12 -14.87 -11.15
N SER A 58 -5.76 -14.08 -10.28
CA SER A 58 -6.56 -14.53 -9.13
C SER A 58 -5.83 -15.27 -8.00
N LYS A 59 -4.50 -15.16 -7.90
CA LYS A 59 -3.77 -15.60 -6.69
C LYS A 59 -4.00 -14.59 -5.55
N LEU A 60 -4.32 -15.08 -4.35
CA LEU A 60 -4.30 -14.26 -3.14
C LEU A 60 -2.85 -14.04 -2.71
N VAL A 61 -2.47 -12.77 -2.55
CA VAL A 61 -1.13 -12.35 -2.11
C VAL A 61 -1.29 -11.52 -0.86
N LYS A 62 -0.54 -11.85 0.18
CA LYS A 62 -0.51 -11.06 1.41
C LYS A 62 0.37 -9.84 1.18
N VAL A 63 -0.13 -8.65 1.52
CA VAL A 63 0.61 -7.40 1.43
C VAL A 63 0.76 -6.81 2.81
N GLU A 64 2.01 -6.56 3.24
CA GLU A 64 2.28 -5.87 4.50
C GLU A 64 3.07 -4.59 4.25
N VAL A 65 2.68 -3.53 4.96
CA VAL A 65 3.35 -2.23 4.92
C VAL A 65 4.00 -2.03 6.30
N LYS A 66 5.33 -2.03 6.35
CA LYS A 66 6.10 -1.93 7.60
C LYS A 66 6.96 -0.67 7.63
N GLU A 67 7.27 -0.18 8.82
CA GLU A 67 8.23 0.91 8.99
C GLU A 67 9.66 0.40 8.74
N GLU A 68 10.52 1.29 8.22
CA GLU A 68 11.95 1.02 8.13
C GLU A 68 12.57 1.30 9.51
N LEU A 69 13.11 0.25 10.14
CA LEU A 69 13.80 0.31 11.43
C LEU A 69 15.20 0.93 11.30
#